data_AF-A0A3D2L8I5-F1
#
_entry.id   AF-A0A3D2L8I5-F1
#
_cell.length_a   1.000
_cell.length_b   1.000
_cell.length_c   1.000
_cell.angle_alpha   90.00
_cell.angle_beta   90.00
_cell.angle_gamma   90.00
#
_symmetry.space_group_name_H-M   'P 1'
#
loop_
_entity.id
_entity.type
_entity.pdbx_description
1 polymer ?
#
loop_
_entity_poly.entity_id
_entity_poly.type
_entity_poly.pdbx_seq_one_letter_code
_entity_poly.pdbx_strand_id
1 'polypeptide(L)'
;MGIVSSGVGGRVMLRWILVCLVGLCLVLGADAKTKRALIVGVGDYEQLPDLQKTTGDATGYSEAFGGELGFEVTRLIDPGTIDFLEALDAFLQSIEPGDEVAFIFSGHGWSDGADNFLAMTDAPLES
;
A
#
# COMPACT_ATOMS: atom_id res chain seq x y z
N MET A 1 35.73 62.95 -2.03
CA MET A 1 34.54 62.59 -2.84
C MET A 1 34.51 61.06 -2.92
N GLY A 2 33.64 60.41 -2.13
CA GLY A 2 33.68 58.96 -1.88
C GLY A 2 33.13 58.12 -3.04
N ILE A 3 33.82 57.04 -3.37
CA ILE A 3 33.40 56.05 -4.37
C ILE A 3 32.37 55.15 -3.68
N VAL A 4 31.10 55.26 -4.07
CA VAL A 4 30.03 54.36 -3.61
C VAL A 4 30.24 53.01 -4.27
N SER A 5 30.80 52.06 -3.51
CA SER A 5 30.93 50.66 -3.90
C SER A 5 29.53 50.04 -4.03
N SER A 6 29.15 49.67 -5.25
CA SER A 6 27.84 49.14 -5.62
C SER A 6 27.63 47.73 -5.08
N GLY A 7 27.13 47.60 -3.84
CA GLY A 7 26.74 46.34 -3.19
C GLY A 7 25.49 45.66 -3.76
N VAL A 8 25.08 45.98 -4.99
CA VAL A 8 23.83 45.50 -5.62
C VAL A 8 24.00 44.10 -6.22
N GLY A 9 25.15 43.80 -6.83
CA GLY A 9 25.38 42.51 -7.51
C GLY A 9 25.38 41.30 -6.56
N GLY A 10 26.00 41.44 -5.39
CA GLY A 10 26.03 40.35 -4.38
C GLY A 10 24.66 40.04 -3.77
N ARG A 11 23.79 41.05 -3.61
CA ARG A 11 22.44 40.87 -3.06
C ARG A 11 21.50 40.18 -4.05
N VAL A 12 21.68 40.43 -5.35
CA VAL A 12 20.92 39.75 -6.41
C VAL A 12 21.39 38.30 -6.57
N MET A 13 22.70 38.07 -6.58
CA MET A 13 23.30 36.73 -6.70
C MET A 13 22.94 35.82 -5.51
N LEU A 14 22.96 36.34 -4.28
CA LEU A 14 22.56 35.59 -3.09
C LEU A 14 21.08 35.19 -3.12
N ARG A 15 20.21 36.02 -3.73
CA ARG A 15 18.77 35.75 -3.86
C ARG A 15 18.48 34.61 -4.83
N TRP A 16 19.23 34.55 -5.93
CA TRP A 16 19.13 33.42 -6.88
C TRP A 16 19.65 32.12 -6.29
N ILE A 17 20.73 32.16 -5.51
CA ILE A 17 21.26 30.98 -4.80
C ILE A 17 20.22 30.45 -3.80
N LEU A 18 19.57 31.33 -3.03
CA LEU A 18 18.51 30.94 -2.10
C LEU A 18 17.28 30.35 -2.83
N VAL A 19 16.87 30.93 -3.97
CA VAL A 19 15.77 30.38 -4.78
C VAL A 19 16.13 29.00 -5.34
N CYS A 20 17.35 28.81 -5.84
CA CYS A 20 17.83 27.51 -6.31
C CYS A 20 17.91 26.48 -5.17
N LEU A 21 18.36 26.88 -3.98
CA LEU A 21 18.43 26.00 -2.80
C LEU A 21 17.04 25.59 -2.32
N VAL A 22 16.09 26.52 -2.26
CA VAL A 22 14.69 26.21 -1.89
C VAL A 22 14.04 25.30 -2.94
N GLY A 23 14.24 25.58 -4.23
CA GLY A 23 13.75 24.70 -5.30
C GLY A 23 14.35 23.29 -5.25
N LEU A 24 15.64 23.18 -4.93
CA LEU A 24 16.33 21.89 -4.79
C LEU A 24 15.84 21.12 -3.56
N CYS A 25 15.61 21.78 -2.42
CA CYS A 25 15.04 21.15 -1.23
C CYS A 25 13.63 20.60 -1.45
N LEU A 26 12.81 21.27 -2.28
CA LEU A 26 11.46 20.79 -2.59
C LEU A 26 11.45 19.56 -3.50
N VAL A 27 12.44 19.41 -4.38
CA VAL A 27 12.59 18.23 -5.25
C VAL A 27 13.09 17.01 -4.48
N LEU A 28 13.89 17.21 -3.43
CA LEU A 28 14.42 16.13 -2.60
C LEU A 28 13.40 15.51 -1.63
N GLY A 29 12.21 16.11 -1.47
CA GLY A 29 11.16 15.66 -0.56
C GLY A 29 10.03 14.85 -1.20
N ALA A 30 10.16 14.47 -2.48
CA ALA A 30 9.18 13.62 -3.14
C ALA A 30 9.59 12.15 -3.00
N ASP A 31 9.13 11.48 -1.94
CA ASP A 31 9.19 10.03 -1.86
C ASP A 31 8.43 9.41 -3.04
N ALA A 32 9.03 8.40 -3.67
CA ALA A 32 8.43 7.71 -4.80
C ALA A 32 7.25 6.88 -4.28
N LYS A 33 6.03 7.36 -4.53
CA LYS A 33 4.78 6.68 -4.17
C LYS A 33 4.73 5.28 -4.78
N THR A 34 4.80 4.24 -3.94
CA THR A 34 4.63 2.85 -4.36
C THR A 34 3.15 2.47 -4.26
N LYS A 35 2.71 1.56 -5.13
CA LYS A 35 1.36 0.99 -5.06
C LYS A 35 1.47 -0.44 -4.56
N ARG A 36 0.77 -0.80 -3.49
CA ARG A 36 0.87 -2.11 -2.83
C ARG A 36 -0.50 -2.73 -2.68
N ALA A 37 -0.64 -4.00 -3.04
CA ALA A 37 -1.92 -4.71 -2.96
C ALA A 37 -1.75 -6.01 -2.18
N LEU A 38 -2.60 -6.22 -1.17
CA LEU A 38 -2.77 -7.52 -0.52
C LEU A 38 -4.08 -8.13 -1.01
N ILE A 39 -4.00 -9.29 -1.67
CA ILE A 39 -5.14 -9.95 -2.31
C ILE A 39 -5.26 -11.36 -1.74
N VAL A 40 -6.40 -11.67 -1.12
CA VAL A 40 -6.61 -12.91 -0.40
C VAL A 40 -7.85 -13.62 -0.95
N GLY A 41 -7.67 -14.85 -1.40
CA GLY A 41 -8.76 -15.75 -1.78
C GLY A 41 -8.82 -16.92 -0.81
N VAL A 42 -9.97 -17.16 -0.19
CA VAL A 42 -10.19 -18.28 0.75
C VAL A 42 -11.45 -19.03 0.34
N GLY A 43 -11.29 -20.28 -0.08
CA GLY A 43 -12.36 -21.13 -0.57
C GLY A 43 -12.32 -22.58 -0.10
N ASP A 44 -11.17 -23.09 0.35
CA ASP A 44 -11.00 -24.45 0.90
C ASP A 44 -11.05 -24.41 2.43
N TYR A 45 -12.26 -24.49 3.00
CA TYR A 45 -12.49 -24.30 4.43
C TYR A 45 -12.50 -25.64 5.16
N GLU A 46 -11.83 -25.71 6.32
CA GLU A 46 -11.77 -26.95 7.11
C GLU A 46 -13.14 -27.31 7.72
N GLN A 47 -13.91 -26.29 8.10
CA GLN A 47 -15.17 -26.47 8.82
C GLN A 47 -16.34 -25.75 8.14
N LEU A 48 -16.10 -24.63 7.45
CA LEU A 48 -17.15 -23.89 6.75
C LEU A 48 -17.43 -24.48 5.36
N PRO A 49 -18.57 -24.17 4.72
CA PRO A 49 -18.83 -24.60 3.35
C PRO A 49 -17.86 -23.96 2.34
N ASP A 50 -17.28 -24.76 1.45
CA ASP A 50 -16.31 -24.29 0.45
C ASP A 50 -16.88 -23.29 -0.57
N LEU A 51 -16.00 -22.43 -1.08
CA LEU A 51 -16.29 -21.47 -2.14
C LEU A 51 -15.40 -21.71 -3.37
N GLN A 52 -16.02 -22.07 -4.49
CA GLN A 52 -15.31 -22.53 -5.69
C GLN A 52 -14.70 -21.43 -6.56
N LYS A 53 -14.93 -20.15 -6.25
CA LYS A 53 -14.57 -19.01 -7.12
C LYS A 53 -13.42 -18.15 -6.59
N THR A 54 -13.12 -18.26 -5.31
CA THR A 54 -12.24 -17.33 -4.59
C THR A 54 -10.81 -17.35 -5.11
N THR A 55 -10.27 -18.53 -5.48
CA THR A 55 -8.97 -18.65 -6.15
C THR A 55 -8.94 -17.94 -7.51
N GLY A 56 -10.03 -18.06 -8.27
CA GLY A 56 -10.19 -17.40 -9.57
C GLY A 56 -10.27 -15.89 -9.42
N ASP A 57 -11.05 -15.41 -8.45
CA ASP A 57 -11.18 -13.99 -8.13
C ASP A 57 -9.84 -13.38 -7.72
N ALA A 58 -9.14 -14.01 -6.76
CA ALA A 58 -7.84 -13.55 -6.27
C ALA A 58 -6.79 -13.52 -7.39
N THR A 59 -6.85 -14.46 -8.33
CA THR A 59 -6.00 -14.47 -9.53
C THR A 59 -6.33 -13.29 -10.45
N GLY A 60 -7.61 -13.10 -10.80
CA GLY A 60 -8.03 -12.01 -11.68
C GLY A 60 -7.70 -10.62 -11.12
N TYR A 61 -7.92 -10.41 -9.82
CA TYR A 61 -7.50 -9.16 -9.18
C TYR A 61 -5.98 -8.99 -9.18
N SER A 62 -5.21 -10.05 -8.93
CA SER A 62 -3.74 -9.95 -8.94
C SER A 62 -3.19 -9.57 -10.32
N GLU A 63 -3.77 -10.11 -11.39
CA GLU A 63 -3.40 -9.76 -12.76
C GLU A 63 -3.75 -8.30 -13.09
N ALA A 64 -4.96 -7.85 -12.74
CA ALA A 64 -5.38 -6.47 -12.97
C ALA A 64 -4.55 -5.45 -12.18
N PHE A 65 -4.30 -5.73 -10.90
CA PHE A 65 -3.54 -4.85 -10.01
C PHE A 65 -2.05 -4.82 -10.38
N GLY A 66 -1.43 -5.99 -10.59
CA GLY A 66 -0.02 -6.07 -10.93
C GLY A 66 0.31 -5.61 -12.35
N GLY A 67 -0.61 -5.86 -13.29
CA GLY A 67 -0.42 -5.51 -14.71
C GLY A 67 -0.79 -4.06 -15.01
N GLU A 68 -2.09 -3.78 -15.11
CA GLU A 68 -2.58 -2.49 -15.62
C GLU A 68 -2.41 -1.35 -14.61
N LEU A 69 -2.56 -1.66 -13.31
CA LEU A 69 -2.55 -0.64 -12.27
C LEU A 69 -1.17 -0.40 -11.65
N GLY A 70 -0.21 -1.30 -11.90
CA GLY A 70 1.19 -1.18 -11.47
C GLY A 70 1.40 -1.36 -9.97
N PHE A 71 0.60 -2.19 -9.32
CA PHE A 71 0.76 -2.53 -7.90
C PHE A 71 1.79 -3.64 -7.71
N GLU A 72 2.55 -3.56 -6.63
CA GLU A 72 3.26 -4.68 -6.03
C GLU A 72 2.23 -5.55 -5.30
N VAL A 73 1.97 -6.75 -5.82
CA VAL A 73 0.92 -7.63 -5.32
C VAL A 73 1.48 -8.72 -4.41
N THR A 74 1.00 -8.78 -3.17
CA THR A 74 1.08 -9.94 -2.29
C THR A 74 -0.23 -10.71 -2.40
N ARG A 75 -0.19 -11.93 -2.94
CA ARG A 75 -1.37 -12.79 -3.08
C ARG A 75 -1.31 -13.99 -2.13
N LEU A 76 -2.39 -14.23 -1.39
CA LEU A 76 -2.59 -15.42 -0.56
C LEU A 76 -3.79 -16.23 -1.09
N ILE A 77 -3.63 -17.55 -1.14
CA ILE A 77 -4.68 -18.49 -1.53
C ILE A 77 -4.82 -19.50 -0.40
N ASP A 78 -6.03 -19.63 0.13
CA ASP A 78 -6.41 -20.55 1.19
C ASP A 78 -5.45 -20.51 2.41
N PRO A 79 -5.06 -19.33 2.93
CA PRO A 79 -4.23 -19.25 4.14
C PRO A 79 -5.03 -19.66 5.39
N GLY A 80 -4.35 -20.32 6.33
CA GLY A 80 -4.82 -20.41 7.71
C GLY A 80 -4.66 -19.07 8.44
N THR A 81 -5.23 -18.95 9.63
CA THR A 81 -5.24 -17.69 10.40
C THR A 81 -3.84 -17.19 10.73
N ILE A 82 -2.92 -18.08 11.12
CA ILE A 82 -1.54 -17.71 11.46
C ILE A 82 -0.81 -17.17 10.22
N ASP A 83 -0.85 -17.91 9.11
CA ASP A 83 -0.19 -17.51 7.85
C ASP A 83 -0.74 -16.18 7.32
N PHE A 84 -2.05 -15.98 7.42
CA PHE A 84 -2.68 -14.71 7.05
C PHE A 84 -2.18 -13.55 7.91
N LEU A 85 -2.12 -13.72 9.25
CA LEU A 85 -1.67 -12.67 10.15
C LEU A 85 -0.19 -12.33 9.96
N GLU A 86 0.66 -13.33 9.73
CA GLU A 86 2.08 -13.11 9.43
C GLU A 86 2.27 -12.34 8.11
N ALA A 87 1.54 -12.73 7.06
CA ALA A 87 1.58 -12.04 5.78
C ALA A 87 0.99 -10.62 5.85
N LEU A 88 -0.07 -10.43 6.64
CA LEU A 88 -0.66 -9.11 6.89
C LEU A 88 0.32 -8.20 7.63
N ASP A 89 0.98 -8.69 8.69
CA ASP A 89 1.98 -7.94 9.44
C ASP A 89 3.16 -7.52 8.53
N ALA A 90 3.70 -8.47 7.75
CA ALA A 90 4.75 -8.18 6.78
C ALA A 90 4.31 -7.15 5.72
N PHE A 91 3.07 -7.26 5.23
CA PHE A 91 2.50 -6.31 4.29
C PHE A 91 2.38 -4.91 4.91
N LEU A 92 1.86 -4.81 6.14
CA LEU A 92 1.73 -3.54 6.86
C LEU A 92 3.09 -2.87 7.11
N GLN A 93 4.12 -3.65 7.45
CA GLN A 93 5.49 -3.15 7.64
C GLN A 93 6.15 -2.68 6.34
N SER A 94 5.68 -3.16 5.18
CA SER A 94 6.19 -2.72 3.88
C SER A 94 5.66 -1.35 3.42
N ILE A 95 4.59 -0.86 4.04
CA ILE A 95 3.92 0.38 3.62
C ILE A 95 4.69 1.59 4.11
N GLU A 96 5.05 2.48 3.19
CA GLU A 96 5.74 3.74 3.48
C GLU A 96 4.78 4.93 3.37
N PRO A 97 5.07 6.07 4.05
CA PRO A 97 4.26 7.28 3.93
C PRO A 97 4.14 7.74 2.47
N GLY A 98 2.90 7.85 1.99
CA GLY A 98 2.60 8.27 0.62
C GLY A 98 2.18 7.12 -0.31
N ASP A 99 2.39 5.86 0.08
CA ASP A 99 1.98 4.69 -0.70
C ASP A 99 0.46 4.65 -0.94
N GLU A 100 0.09 4.06 -2.07
CA GLU A 100 -1.29 3.68 -2.37
C GLU A 100 -1.48 2.21 -2.04
N VAL A 101 -2.44 1.92 -1.16
CA VAL A 101 -2.63 0.58 -0.63
C VAL A 101 -4.02 0.07 -1.02
N ALA A 102 -4.06 -1.16 -1.53
CA ALA A 102 -5.29 -1.88 -1.80
C ALA A 102 -5.33 -3.18 -1.00
N PHE A 103 -6.48 -3.50 -0.44
CA PHE A 103 -6.75 -4.78 0.18
C PHE A 103 -8.01 -5.39 -0.45
N ILE A 104 -7.90 -6.63 -0.92
CA ILE A 104 -8.98 -7.36 -1.58
C ILE A 104 -9.11 -8.71 -0.90
N PHE A 105 -10.33 -9.06 -0.54
CA PHE A 105 -10.67 -10.34 0.06
C PHE A 105 -11.83 -10.99 -0.71
N SER A 106 -11.69 -12.27 -1.05
CA SER A 106 -12.75 -13.12 -1.59
C SER A 106 -12.84 -14.39 -0.74
N GLY A 107 -13.91 -14.52 0.04
CA GLY A 107 -14.10 -15.61 0.99
C GLY A 107 -15.34 -15.37 1.87
N HIS A 108 -15.54 -16.22 2.89
CA HIS A 108 -16.54 -16.00 3.93
C HIS A 108 -16.17 -14.81 4.80
N GLY A 109 -17.16 -14.00 5.12
CA GLY A 109 -17.06 -12.93 6.08
C GLY A 109 -18.40 -12.69 6.75
N TRP A 110 -18.37 -12.12 7.95
CA TRP A 110 -19.56 -11.71 8.66
C TRP A 110 -19.37 -10.34 9.29
N SER A 111 -20.45 -9.77 9.81
CA SER A 111 -20.41 -8.54 10.57
C SER A 111 -21.36 -8.62 11.75
N ASP A 112 -20.97 -8.03 12.87
CA ASP A 112 -21.84 -7.81 14.02
C ASP A 112 -22.52 -6.42 13.98
N GLY A 113 -22.33 -5.67 12.89
CA GLY A 113 -22.81 -4.31 12.67
C GLY A 113 -21.83 -3.22 13.11
N ALA A 114 -20.82 -3.53 13.92
CA ALA A 114 -19.73 -2.62 14.26
C ALA A 114 -18.47 -2.95 13.45
N ASP A 115 -18.12 -4.24 13.40
CA ASP A 115 -16.90 -4.73 12.80
C ASP A 115 -17.19 -5.72 11.66
N ASN A 116 -16.23 -5.85 10.75
CA ASN A 116 -16.24 -6.87 9.70
C ASN A 116 -15.18 -7.90 10.03
N PHE A 117 -15.56 -9.17 9.91
CA PHE A 117 -14.71 -10.31 10.20
C PHE A 117 -14.53 -11.14 8.94
N LEU A 118 -13.30 -11.59 8.71
CA LEU A 118 -12.91 -12.38 7.54
C LEU A 118 -12.52 -13.77 8.02
N ALA A 119 -13.13 -14.79 7.44
CA ALA A 119 -12.84 -16.18 7.79
C ALA A 119 -11.69 -16.71 6.93
N MET A 120 -10.64 -17.18 7.59
CA MET A 120 -9.55 -17.96 7.00
C MET A 120 -9.92 -19.44 6.97
N THR A 121 -9.08 -20.30 6.37
CA THR A 121 -9.43 -21.72 6.13
C THR A 121 -9.76 -22.49 7.41
N ASP A 122 -9.10 -22.15 8.51
CA ASP A 122 -9.22 -22.75 9.84
C ASP A 122 -10.31 -22.12 10.73
N ALA A 123 -11.18 -21.28 10.16
CA ALA A 123 -12.27 -20.66 10.90
C ALA A 123 -13.25 -21.71 11.47
N PRO A 124 -13.61 -21.64 12.76
CA PRO A 124 -14.51 -22.61 13.38
C PRO A 124 -15.96 -22.43 12.90
N LEU A 125 -16.71 -23.54 12.85
CA LEU A 125 -18.15 -23.54 12.51
C LEU A 125 -19.03 -22.81 13.55
N GLU A 126 -18.61 -22.80 14.81
CA GLU A 126 -19.35 -22.26 15.94
C GLU A 126 -18.48 -21.16 16.60
N SER A 127 -19.03 -19.94 16.74
CA SER A 127 -18.41 -18.82 17.47
C SER A 127 -18.92 -18.73 18.90
#